data_AF-A0A1I2WII4-F1
#
_entry.id   AF-A0A1I2WII4-F1
#
_cell.length_a   1.000
_cell.length_b   1.000
_cell.length_c   1.000
_cell.angle_alpha   90.00
_cell.angle_beta   90.00
_cell.angle_gamma   90.00
#
_symmetry.space_group_name_H-M   'P 1'
#
loop_
_entity.id
_entity.type
_entity.pdbx_description
1 polymer ?
#
loop_
_entity_poly.entity_id
_entity_poly.type
_entity_poly.pdbx_seq_one_letter_code
_entity_poly.pdbx_strand_id
1 'polypeptide(L)'
;MADLFENPVGLDGFEFIEFSSPEKGQLETVFTAMGFTHIANHRTKDAQLWRQGGINLIANYEPKSAAWYFAREHGPSACGMGFRVKNAVKAYKHLLAQGAEPVVVETGPMELRLPAIRGIGSAIIYLIDRYGDELSIYD
;
A
#
# COMPACT_ATOMS: atom_id res chain seq x y z
N MET A 1 12.82 22.82 -12.68
CA MET A 1 13.65 22.89 -11.46
C MET A 1 14.53 21.66 -11.45
N ALA A 2 15.85 21.81 -11.38
CA ALA A 2 16.72 20.67 -11.13
C ALA A 2 16.52 20.24 -9.68
N ASP A 3 16.31 18.95 -9.42
CA ASP A 3 16.26 18.41 -8.06
C ASP A 3 17.56 18.77 -7.33
N LEU A 4 17.44 19.37 -6.14
CA LEU A 4 18.59 19.77 -5.30
C LEU A 4 19.35 18.56 -4.73
N PHE A 5 18.77 17.36 -4.81
CA PHE A 5 19.31 16.12 -4.26
C PHE A 5 19.14 14.96 -5.23
N GLU A 6 20.04 13.98 -5.17
CA GLU A 6 19.88 12.74 -5.93
C GLU A 6 18.65 11.96 -5.43
N ASN A 7 17.74 11.60 -6.34
CA ASN A 7 16.58 10.75 -6.08
C ASN A 7 16.75 9.39 -6.82
N PRO A 8 17.63 8.49 -6.32
CA PRO A 8 18.00 7.27 -7.05
C PRO A 8 16.86 6.26 -7.19
N VAL A 9 15.91 6.29 -6.24
CA VAL A 9 14.70 5.47 -6.22
C VAL A 9 13.60 6.10 -7.09
N GLY A 10 13.71 7.39 -7.41
CA GLY A 10 12.70 8.13 -8.17
C GLY A 10 11.38 8.27 -7.42
N LEU A 11 11.44 8.47 -6.10
CA LEU A 11 10.27 8.67 -5.24
C LEU A 11 9.47 9.90 -5.67
N ASP A 12 8.14 9.76 -5.67
CA ASP A 12 7.18 10.80 -6.09
C ASP A 12 5.99 10.89 -5.11
N GLY A 13 6.27 10.73 -3.81
CA GLY A 13 5.28 10.83 -2.74
C GLY A 13 4.54 9.52 -2.43
N PHE A 14 3.41 9.66 -1.71
CA PHE A 14 2.59 8.53 -1.25
C PHE A 14 1.49 8.19 -2.27
N GLU A 15 1.23 6.89 -2.42
CA GLU A 15 0.08 6.38 -3.17
C GLU A 15 -1.07 5.99 -2.26
N PHE A 16 -0.79 5.21 -1.21
CA PHE A 16 -1.79 4.79 -0.22
C PHE A 16 -1.16 4.44 1.13
N ILE A 17 -2.00 4.40 2.15
CA ILE A 17 -1.71 3.71 3.42
C ILE A 17 -2.70 2.56 3.58
N GLU A 18 -2.19 1.40 3.97
CA GLU A 18 -2.98 0.20 4.22
C GLU A 18 -3.09 -0.04 5.72
N PHE A 19 -4.32 -0.21 6.19
CA PHE A 19 -4.67 -0.47 7.57
C PHE A 19 -5.30 -1.84 7.70
N SER A 20 -5.06 -2.48 8.84
CA SER A 20 -5.71 -3.73 9.21
C SER A 20 -6.23 -3.67 10.64
N SER A 21 -7.25 -4.48 10.92
CA SER A 21 -7.81 -4.63 12.27
C SER A 21 -8.28 -6.08 12.49
N PRO A 22 -8.18 -6.61 13.72
CA PRO A 22 -8.73 -7.93 14.05
C PRO A 22 -10.24 -8.04 13.85
N GLU A 23 -10.96 -6.92 13.93
CA GLU A 23 -12.42 -6.86 13.84
C GLU A 23 -12.86 -5.86 12.76
N LYS A 24 -13.80 -6.30 11.92
CA LYS A 24 -14.41 -5.46 10.89
C LYS A 24 -15.27 -4.36 11.51
N GLY A 25 -15.36 -3.21 10.85
CA GLY A 25 -16.16 -2.07 11.30
C GLY A 25 -15.37 -1.05 12.13
N GLN A 26 -14.25 -1.46 12.72
CA GLN A 26 -13.43 -0.54 13.53
C GLN A 26 -12.75 0.54 12.68
N LEU A 27 -12.23 0.18 11.50
CA LEU A 27 -11.52 1.14 10.64
C LEU A 27 -12.50 2.11 9.97
N GLU A 28 -13.65 1.59 9.52
CA GLU A 28 -14.69 2.35 8.81
C GLU A 28 -15.23 3.49 9.67
N THR A 29 -15.40 3.27 10.98
CA THR A 29 -15.84 4.30 11.93
C THR A 29 -14.84 5.47 11.98
N VAL A 30 -13.55 5.17 12.05
CA VAL A 30 -12.49 6.18 12.12
C VAL A 30 -12.32 6.89 10.78
N PHE A 31 -12.35 6.14 9.68
CA PHE A 31 -12.22 6.70 8.33
C PHE A 31 -13.35 7.67 8.01
N THR A 32 -14.59 7.30 8.34
CA THR A 32 -15.76 8.17 8.19
C THR A 32 -15.64 9.42 9.06
N ALA A 33 -15.20 9.29 10.32
CA ALA A 33 -15.01 10.42 11.21
C ALA A 33 -13.92 11.40 10.72
N MET A 34 -12.91 10.90 10.00
CA MET A 34 -11.88 11.71 9.35
C MET A 34 -12.31 12.31 8.00
N GLY A 35 -13.54 12.03 7.53
CA GLY A 35 -14.07 12.54 6.26
C GLY A 35 -13.73 11.72 5.02
N PHE A 36 -13.25 10.48 5.17
CA PHE A 36 -13.07 9.57 4.04
C PHE A 36 -14.40 8.96 3.60
N THR A 37 -14.51 8.70 2.30
CA THR A 37 -15.66 8.02 1.69
C THR A 37 -15.22 6.66 1.18
N HIS A 38 -16.05 5.64 1.39
CA HIS A 38 -15.86 4.32 0.77
C HIS A 38 -16.09 4.44 -0.74
N ILE A 39 -15.12 3.99 -1.54
CA ILE A 39 -15.13 4.12 -3.00
C ILE A 39 -15.39 2.79 -3.69
N ALA A 40 -14.73 1.73 -3.22
CA ALA A 40 -14.75 0.43 -3.88
C ALA A 40 -14.38 -0.69 -2.92
N ASN A 41 -14.78 -1.91 -3.28
CA ASN A 41 -14.27 -3.13 -2.69
C ASN A 41 -13.32 -3.81 -3.68
N HIS A 42 -12.28 -4.44 -3.16
CA HIS A 42 -11.39 -5.24 -3.98
C HIS A 42 -12.17 -6.43 -4.59
N ARG A 43 -11.77 -6.86 -5.80
CA ARG A 43 -12.55 -7.81 -6.62
C ARG A 43 -12.66 -9.22 -6.00
N THR A 44 -11.63 -9.65 -5.30
CA THR A 44 -11.47 -11.02 -4.77
C THR A 44 -11.21 -11.03 -3.26
N LYS A 45 -10.23 -10.22 -2.84
CA LYS A 45 -9.84 -10.03 -1.44
C LYS A 45 -10.84 -9.21 -0.63
N ASP A 46 -10.89 -9.46 0.66
CA ASP A 46 -11.64 -8.71 1.66
C ASP A 46 -10.92 -7.40 2.01
N ALA A 47 -10.88 -6.49 1.05
CA ALA A 47 -10.26 -5.18 1.18
C ALA A 47 -11.14 -4.08 0.60
N GLN A 48 -11.07 -2.90 1.20
CA GLN A 48 -11.89 -1.74 0.84
C GLN A 48 -10.99 -0.54 0.52
N LEU A 49 -11.35 0.21 -0.52
CA LEU A 49 -10.73 1.48 -0.86
C LEU A 49 -11.56 2.63 -0.29
N TRP A 50 -10.89 3.49 0.48
CA TRP A 50 -11.43 4.72 1.04
C TRP A 50 -10.65 5.92 0.50
N ARG A 51 -11.34 7.00 0.15
CA ARG A 51 -10.71 8.19 -0.45
C ARG A 51 -11.22 9.50 0.13
N GLN A 52 -10.31 10.45 0.25
CA GLN A 52 -10.59 11.85 0.54
C GLN A 52 -9.64 12.71 -0.31
N GLY A 53 -10.17 13.42 -1.32
CA GLY A 53 -9.33 14.11 -2.30
C GLY A 53 -8.36 13.14 -2.99
N GLY A 54 -7.06 13.45 -2.95
CA GLY A 54 -6.00 12.60 -3.50
C GLY A 54 -5.44 11.53 -2.55
N ILE A 55 -6.01 11.36 -1.36
CA ILE A 55 -5.52 10.42 -0.34
C ILE A 55 -6.29 9.11 -0.43
N ASN A 56 -5.56 7.99 -0.51
CA ASN A 56 -6.13 6.65 -0.53
C ASN A 56 -5.79 5.90 0.77
N LEU A 57 -6.82 5.37 1.41
CA LEU A 57 -6.69 4.42 2.51
C LEU A 57 -7.25 3.07 2.08
N ILE A 58 -6.52 2.00 2.40
CA ILE A 58 -6.98 0.63 2.18
C ILE A 58 -7.31 0.03 3.54
N ALA A 59 -8.54 -0.42 3.75
CA ALA A 59 -8.88 -1.28 4.88
C ALA A 59 -8.76 -2.74 4.42
N ASN A 60 -7.80 -3.48 4.96
CA ASN A 60 -7.54 -4.87 4.60
C ASN A 60 -7.93 -5.81 5.75
N TYR A 61 -8.91 -6.66 5.47
CA TYR A 61 -9.43 -7.70 6.37
C TYR A 61 -9.18 -9.12 5.84
N GLU A 62 -8.39 -9.26 4.77
CA GLU A 62 -8.16 -10.53 4.08
C GLU A 62 -7.59 -11.59 5.02
N PRO A 63 -8.29 -12.71 5.27
CA PRO A 63 -7.83 -13.71 6.22
C PRO A 63 -6.55 -14.39 5.77
N LYS A 64 -5.68 -14.75 6.73
CA LYS A 64 -4.40 -15.43 6.49
C LYS A 64 -3.44 -14.67 5.56
N SER A 65 -3.64 -13.36 5.39
CA SER A 65 -2.72 -12.45 4.71
C SER A 65 -1.70 -11.84 5.69
N ALA A 66 -0.67 -11.17 5.16
CA ALA A 66 0.27 -10.41 5.99
C ALA A 66 -0.43 -9.38 6.88
N ALA A 67 -1.43 -8.67 6.34
CA ALA A 67 -2.25 -7.70 7.08
C ALA A 67 -3.01 -8.34 8.26
N TRP A 68 -3.50 -9.58 8.07
CA TRP A 68 -4.23 -10.33 9.10
C TRP A 68 -3.36 -10.83 10.25
N TYR A 69 -2.12 -11.23 9.96
CA TYR A 69 -1.15 -11.56 11.01
C TYR A 69 -0.69 -10.29 11.75
N PHE A 70 -0.40 -9.22 11.01
CA PHE A 70 -0.01 -7.93 11.58
C PHE A 70 -1.07 -7.37 12.55
N ALA A 71 -2.35 -7.42 12.15
CA ALA A 71 -3.46 -6.97 12.99
C ALA A 71 -3.56 -7.73 14.32
N ARG A 72 -3.22 -9.03 14.35
CA ARG A 72 -3.25 -9.83 15.59
C ARG A 72 -2.12 -9.48 16.54
N GLU A 73 -0.98 -9.06 16.01
CA GLU A 73 0.18 -8.69 16.82
C GLU A 73 0.04 -7.26 17.34
N HIS A 74 -0.49 -6.34 16.52
CA HIS A 74 -0.45 -4.90 16.79
C HIS A 74 -1.83 -4.26 17.02
N GLY A 75 -2.93 -4.99 16.84
CA GLY A 75 -4.27 -4.43 16.85
C GLY A 75 -4.57 -3.56 15.62
N PRO A 76 -5.59 -2.68 15.70
CA PRO A 76 -5.93 -1.75 14.62
C PRO A 76 -4.78 -0.81 14.31
N SER A 77 -4.15 -0.95 13.14
CA SER A 77 -2.88 -0.28 12.84
C SER A 77 -2.60 -0.20 11.33
N ALA A 78 -1.63 0.64 10.96
CA ALA A 78 -1.13 0.70 9.59
C ALA A 78 -0.16 -0.47 9.34
N CYS A 79 -0.51 -1.37 8.44
CA CYS A 79 0.26 -2.58 8.13
C CYS A 79 1.03 -2.49 6.81
N GLY A 80 0.77 -1.48 5.98
CA GLY A 80 1.44 -1.30 4.70
C GLY A 80 1.37 0.13 4.17
N MET A 81 2.27 0.47 3.25
CA MET A 81 2.34 1.78 2.62
C MET A 81 2.76 1.65 1.15
N GLY A 82 2.11 2.38 0.25
CA GLY A 82 2.51 2.51 -1.14
C GLY A 82 3.26 3.82 -1.38
N PHE A 83 4.46 3.73 -1.94
CA PHE A 83 5.19 4.89 -2.46
C PHE A 83 5.14 4.94 -3.97
N ARG A 84 4.87 6.13 -4.51
CA ARG A 84 5.00 6.40 -5.93
C ARG A 84 6.46 6.42 -6.31
N VAL A 85 6.79 5.77 -7.40
CA VAL A 85 8.12 5.76 -7.99
C VAL A 85 8.02 5.88 -9.51
N LYS A 86 9.01 6.52 -10.14
CA LYS A 86 9.03 6.64 -11.61
C LYS A 86 9.16 5.31 -12.35
N ASN A 87 9.79 4.31 -11.71
CA ASN A 87 9.95 2.96 -12.27
C ASN A 87 10.13 1.94 -11.15
N ALA A 88 9.15 1.08 -10.92
CA ALA A 88 9.14 0.17 -9.78
C ALA A 88 10.25 -0.88 -9.87
N VAL A 89 10.57 -1.37 -11.07
CA VAL A 89 11.64 -2.36 -11.29
C VAL A 89 13.02 -1.79 -10.96
N LYS A 90 13.31 -0.56 -11.42
CA LYS A 90 14.58 0.11 -11.16
C LYS A 90 14.73 0.47 -9.68
N ALA A 91 13.67 1.04 -9.09
CA ALA A 91 13.60 1.36 -7.67
C ALA A 91 13.85 0.11 -6.81
N TYR A 92 13.14 -0.98 -7.11
CA TYR A 92 13.27 -2.25 -6.40
C TYR A 92 14.69 -2.80 -6.45
N LYS A 93 15.28 -2.89 -7.65
CA LYS A 93 16.67 -3.37 -7.81
C LYS A 93 17.68 -2.52 -7.04
N HIS A 94 17.52 -1.20 -7.06
CA HIS A 94 18.39 -0.30 -6.31
C HIS A 94 18.27 -0.55 -4.81
N LEU A 95 17.05 -0.64 -4.28
CA LEU A 95 16.79 -0.88 -2.86
C LEU A 95 17.36 -2.24 -2.39
N LEU A 96 17.20 -3.30 -3.18
CA LEU A 96 17.81 -4.59 -2.87
C LEU A 96 19.34 -4.52 -2.85
N ALA A 97 19.96 -3.78 -3.79
CA ALA A 97 21.40 -3.57 -3.79
C ALA A 97 21.91 -2.76 -2.58
N GLN A 98 21.04 -1.98 -1.94
CA GLN A 98 21.30 -1.26 -0.69
C GLN A 98 20.94 -2.06 0.57
N GLY A 99 20.55 -3.34 0.43
CA GLY A 99 20.27 -4.22 1.56
C GLY A 99 18.81 -4.27 2.02
N ALA A 100 17.87 -3.73 1.24
CA ALA A 100 16.44 -3.91 1.53
C ALA A 100 16.04 -5.38 1.42
N GLU A 101 15.16 -5.83 2.32
CA GLU A 101 14.65 -7.20 2.31
C GLU A 101 13.44 -7.31 1.38
N PRO A 102 13.42 -8.24 0.41
CA PRO A 102 12.30 -8.43 -0.49
C PRO A 102 11.09 -9.06 0.22
N VAL A 103 9.88 -8.59 -0.11
CA VAL A 103 8.62 -9.21 0.34
C VAL A 103 7.88 -9.76 -0.88
N VAL A 104 7.50 -11.03 -0.82
CA VAL A 104 6.66 -11.67 -1.83
C VAL A 104 5.20 -11.53 -1.41
N VAL A 105 4.44 -10.73 -2.15
CA VAL A 105 3.00 -10.56 -1.96
C VAL A 105 2.28 -11.47 -2.93
N GLU A 106 1.42 -12.35 -2.41
CA GLU A 106 0.61 -13.25 -3.22
C GLU A 106 -0.53 -12.49 -3.92
N THR A 107 -0.69 -12.77 -5.21
CA THR A 107 -1.66 -12.10 -6.07
C THR A 107 -2.50 -13.12 -6.81
N GLY A 108 -3.82 -12.90 -6.84
CA GLY A 108 -4.76 -13.71 -7.60
C GLY A 108 -4.65 -13.51 -9.12
N PRO A 109 -5.40 -14.29 -9.91
CA PRO A 109 -5.46 -14.12 -11.35
C PRO A 109 -5.91 -12.70 -11.72
N MET A 110 -5.21 -12.06 -12.67
CA MET A 110 -5.46 -10.69 -13.12
C MET A 110 -5.20 -9.59 -12.06
N GLU A 111 -4.56 -9.90 -10.94
CA GLU A 111 -4.09 -8.90 -9.97
C GLU A 111 -2.68 -8.41 -10.35
N LEU A 112 -2.39 -7.14 -10.05
CA LEU A 112 -1.08 -6.55 -10.28
C LEU A 112 -0.07 -7.08 -9.26
N ARG A 113 1.05 -7.62 -9.75
CA ARG A 113 2.18 -8.01 -8.90
C ARG A 113 3.06 -6.81 -8.61
N LEU A 114 2.76 -6.15 -7.50
CA LEU A 114 3.46 -4.94 -7.04
C LEU A 114 4.79 -5.32 -6.34
N PRO A 115 5.94 -4.76 -6.73
CA PRO A 115 7.19 -4.95 -6.00
C PRO A 115 7.09 -4.37 -4.59
N ALA A 116 7.59 -5.12 -3.61
CA ALA A 116 7.51 -4.73 -2.20
C ALA A 116 8.76 -5.12 -1.41
N ILE A 117 9.07 -4.32 -0.40
CA ILE A 117 10.16 -4.55 0.56
C ILE A 117 9.65 -4.50 2.00
N ARG A 118 10.41 -5.07 2.93
CA ARG A 118 10.09 -5.01 4.36
C ARG A 118 10.39 -3.61 4.90
N GLY A 119 9.40 -3.01 5.55
CA GLY A 119 9.49 -1.74 6.25
C GLY A 119 9.56 -1.91 7.77
N ILE A 120 9.22 -0.83 8.47
CA ILE A 120 9.26 -0.75 9.94
C ILE A 120 8.25 -1.73 10.55
N GLY A 121 8.67 -2.48 11.57
CA GLY A 121 7.77 -3.41 12.28
C GLY A 121 7.22 -4.55 11.43
N SER A 122 7.91 -4.91 10.32
CA SER A 122 7.41 -5.86 9.31
C SER A 122 6.22 -5.36 8.47
N ALA A 123 5.89 -4.07 8.53
CA ALA A 123 4.97 -3.47 7.57
C ALA A 123 5.52 -3.58 6.15
N ILE A 124 4.63 -3.66 5.16
CA ILE A 124 5.02 -3.83 3.76
C ILE A 124 5.13 -2.45 3.09
N ILE A 125 6.24 -2.21 2.40
CA ILE A 125 6.42 -1.02 1.58
C ILE A 125 6.30 -1.42 0.11
N TYR A 126 5.27 -0.92 -0.57
CA TYR A 126 5.00 -1.17 -1.98
C TYR A 126 5.59 -0.05 -2.85
N LEU A 127 6.12 -0.43 -4.02
CA LEU A 127 6.65 0.50 -5.01
C LEU A 127 5.70 0.56 -6.21
N ILE A 128 5.07 1.71 -6.40
CA ILE A 128 4.00 1.91 -7.38
C ILE A 128 4.48 2.83 -8.50
N ASP A 129 4.48 2.34 -9.74
CA ASP A 129 4.79 3.14 -10.93
C ASP A 129 3.59 3.35 -11.86
N ARG A 130 2.39 2.95 -11.42
CA ARG A 130 1.11 3.18 -12.10
C ARG A 130 0.22 4.07 -11.23
N TYR A 131 0.23 5.36 -11.51
CA TYR A 131 -0.55 6.38 -10.82
C TYR A 131 -0.85 7.56 -11.77
N GLY A 132 -1.86 8.36 -11.44
CA GLY A 132 -2.32 9.48 -12.28
C GLY A 132 -3.57 9.13 -13.10
N ASP A 133 -3.86 9.97 -14.11
CA ASP A 133 -5.14 9.96 -14.83
C ASP A 133 -5.25 8.90 -15.94
N GLU A 134 -4.13 8.29 -16.37
CA GLU A 134 -4.11 7.33 -17.49
C GLU A 134 -4.32 5.87 -17.05
N LEU A 135 -3.66 5.44 -15.97
CA LEU A 135 -3.76 4.10 -15.41
C LEU A 135 -3.40 4.12 -13.92
N SER A 136 -4.34 3.73 -13.06
CA SER A 136 -4.11 3.59 -11.63
C SER A 136 -4.12 2.12 -11.19
N ILE A 137 -3.64 1.84 -9.98
CA ILE A 137 -3.75 0.51 -9.36
C ILE A 137 -5.16 0.19 -8.83
N TYR A 138 -6.10 1.13 -8.97
CA TYR A 138 -7.48 0.99 -8.48
C TYR A 138 -8.48 0.63 -9.59
N ASP A 139 -8.02 0.60 -10.85
CA ASP A 139 -8.78 0.18 -12.04
C ASP A 139 -8.76 -1.35 -12.20
#